data_AF-A0A7R9PYE5-F1
#
_entry.id   AF-A0A7R9PYE5-F1
#
_cell.length_a   1.000
_cell.length_b   1.000
_cell.length_c   1.000
_cell.angle_alpha   90.00
_cell.angle_beta   90.00
_cell.angle_gamma   90.00
#
_symmetry.space_group_name_H-M   'P 1'
#
loop_
_entity.id
_entity.type
_entity.pdbx_description
1 polymer ?
#
loop_
_entity_poly.entity_id
_entity_poly.type
_entity_poly.pdbx_seq_one_letter_code
_entity_poly.pdbx_strand_id
1 'polypeptide(L)'
;MSSTDRQSLKPLVYLTRIEKFCSAHRLNSRALDVQTNSQTYGKCNAVHGHNYTAEITLKGTVDAITGMVLDIAVLNEIIAQTVMKSLDHKNIDEDVPYFRDNDIVSTAENISVYIWKVIAERLPPNVTLDSIKLHETDKNVFVFRGEYA
;
A
#
# COMPACT_ATOMS: atom_id res chain seq x y z
N MET A 1 27.79 9.66 -28.07
CA MET A 1 26.34 9.99 -28.03
C MET A 1 26.21 11.48 -28.23
N SER A 2 25.57 11.91 -29.32
CA SER A 2 25.42 13.34 -29.63
C SER A 2 24.44 14.01 -28.66
N SER A 3 24.52 15.32 -28.48
CA SER A 3 23.56 16.11 -27.68
C SER A 3 22.12 15.99 -28.19
N THR A 4 21.95 15.72 -29.47
CA THR A 4 20.68 15.42 -30.16
C THR A 4 20.08 14.06 -29.79
N ASP A 5 20.89 13.05 -29.39
CA ASP A 5 20.37 11.73 -28.99
C ASP A 5 19.75 11.74 -27.58
N ARG A 6 20.08 12.73 -26.75
CA ARG A 6 19.51 12.89 -25.40
C ARG A 6 18.14 13.55 -25.39
N GLN A 7 17.71 14.19 -26.47
CA GLN A 7 16.41 14.84 -26.57
C GLN A 7 15.26 13.89 -26.91
N SER A 8 15.53 12.67 -27.38
CA SER A 8 14.50 11.68 -27.74
C SER A 8 14.14 10.70 -26.60
N LEU A 9 14.98 10.61 -25.57
CA LEU A 9 14.77 9.70 -24.45
C LEU A 9 14.03 10.41 -23.31
N LYS A 10 12.79 9.99 -23.04
CA LYS A 10 12.07 10.44 -21.85
C LYS A 10 12.65 9.74 -20.61
N PRO A 11 13.11 10.47 -19.58
CA PRO A 11 13.67 9.85 -18.39
C PRO A 11 12.58 9.09 -17.63
N LEU A 12 12.91 7.88 -17.16
CA LEU A 12 12.08 7.10 -16.25
C LEU A 12 12.35 7.59 -14.82
N VAL A 13 11.30 7.99 -14.10
CA VAL A 13 11.41 8.54 -12.74
C VAL A 13 10.44 7.82 -11.81
N TYR A 14 10.85 7.69 -10.55
CA TYR A 14 10.04 7.14 -9.47
C TYR A 14 9.47 8.27 -8.63
N LEU A 15 8.16 8.25 -8.41
CA LEU A 15 7.45 9.21 -7.58
C LEU A 15 6.91 8.49 -6.35
N THR A 16 7.37 8.88 -5.16
CA THR A 16 6.88 8.33 -3.89
C THR A 16 6.01 9.36 -3.18
N ARG A 17 4.78 8.97 -2.83
CA ARG A 17 3.94 9.68 -1.86
C ARG A 17 3.95 8.93 -0.55
N ILE A 18 4.02 9.66 0.55
CA ILE A 18 4.01 9.12 1.90
C ILE A 18 2.74 9.59 2.58
N GLU A 19 1.93 8.65 3.03
CA GLU A 19 0.73 8.92 3.82
C GLU A 19 0.80 8.17 5.16
N LYS A 20 0.12 8.72 6.16
CA LYS A 20 0.02 8.11 7.50
C LYS A 20 -1.43 7.91 7.85
N PHE A 21 -1.73 6.76 8.44
CA PHE A 21 -3.08 6.43 8.89
C PHE A 21 -3.04 5.65 10.20
N CYS A 22 -4.08 5.78 11.00
CA CYS A 22 -4.20 5.10 12.29
C CYS A 22 -5.26 4.02 12.20
N SER A 23 -4.94 2.77 12.54
CA SER A 23 -5.91 1.68 12.53
C SER A 23 -5.74 0.74 13.71
N ALA A 24 -6.85 0.15 14.14
CA ALA A 24 -6.86 -0.99 15.04
C ALA A 24 -7.03 -2.30 14.25
N HIS A 25 -6.52 -3.41 14.81
CA HIS A 25 -6.69 -4.75 14.24
C HIS A 25 -6.38 -5.85 15.27
N ARG A 26 -6.64 -7.10 14.88
CA ARG A 26 -6.34 -8.31 15.65
C ARG A 26 -5.89 -9.42 14.70
N LEU A 27 -4.65 -9.88 14.84
CA LEU A 27 -4.18 -11.01 14.05
C LEU A 27 -4.85 -12.30 14.53
N ASN A 28 -5.82 -12.78 13.76
CA ASN A 28 -6.58 -13.99 14.06
C ASN A 28 -7.03 -14.67 12.77
N SER A 29 -6.71 -15.95 12.61
CA SER A 29 -7.16 -16.77 11.49
C SER A 29 -8.36 -17.61 11.90
N ARG A 30 -9.45 -17.54 11.12
CA ARG A 30 -10.65 -18.38 11.32
C ARG A 30 -10.41 -19.85 11.02
N ALA A 31 -9.33 -20.17 10.29
CA ALA A 31 -8.93 -21.53 9.97
C ALA A 31 -8.16 -22.23 11.11
N LEU A 32 -7.77 -21.48 12.15
CA LEU A 32 -7.01 -22.01 13.30
C LEU A 32 -7.90 -22.03 14.54
N ASP A 33 -7.67 -23.01 15.42
CA ASP A 33 -8.31 -23.02 16.74
C ASP A 33 -7.75 -21.91 17.66
N VAL A 34 -8.38 -21.73 18.82
CA VAL A 34 -8.06 -20.65 19.77
C VAL A 34 -6.62 -20.78 20.28
N GLN A 35 -6.18 -21.99 20.62
CA GLN A 35 -4.86 -22.22 21.19
C GLN A 35 -3.76 -21.93 20.16
N THR A 36 -3.94 -22.43 18.93
CA THR A 36 -3.01 -22.24 17.82
C THR A 36 -2.92 -20.76 17.45
N ASN A 37 -4.05 -20.05 17.35
CA ASN A 37 -4.06 -18.61 17.15
C ASN A 37 -3.24 -17.85 18.20
N SER A 38 -3.45 -18.18 19.48
CA SER A 38 -2.72 -17.55 20.58
C SER A 38 -1.22 -17.85 20.51
N GLN A 39 -0.82 -19.04 20.09
CA GLN A 39 0.59 -19.42 19.95
C GLN A 39 1.23 -18.74 18.72
N THR A 40 0.54 -18.72 17.59
CA THR A 40 1.02 -18.14 16.33
C THR A 40 1.20 -16.63 16.41
N TYR A 41 0.19 -15.91 16.90
CA TYR A 41 0.18 -14.44 16.87
C TYR A 41 0.54 -13.81 18.21
N GLY A 42 0.59 -14.58 19.30
CA GLY A 42 0.98 -14.10 20.62
C GLY A 42 0.16 -12.88 21.05
N LYS A 43 0.87 -11.81 21.45
CA LYS A 43 0.24 -10.55 21.87
C LYS A 43 -0.60 -9.89 20.76
N CYS A 44 -0.25 -10.12 19.50
CA CYS A 44 -0.99 -9.58 18.36
C CYS A 44 -2.35 -10.27 18.14
N ASN A 45 -2.63 -11.38 18.83
CA ASN A 45 -3.96 -11.99 18.87
C ASN A 45 -4.95 -11.22 19.76
N ALA A 46 -4.52 -10.19 20.49
CA ALA A 46 -5.41 -9.21 21.12
C ALA A 46 -5.64 -8.01 20.18
N VAL A 47 -6.78 -7.32 20.34
CA VAL A 47 -7.02 -6.06 19.63
C VAL A 47 -5.98 -5.03 20.07
N HIS A 48 -5.30 -4.45 19.09
CA HIS A 48 -4.32 -3.39 19.27
C HIS A 48 -4.37 -2.48 18.03
N GLY A 49 -3.50 -1.46 17.96
CA GLY A 49 -3.46 -0.59 16.80
C GLY A 49 -2.09 0.04 16.59
N HIS A 50 -1.93 0.64 15.40
CA HIS A 50 -0.69 1.23 14.95
C HIS A 50 -0.93 2.54 14.20
N ASN A 51 0.11 3.39 14.21
CA ASN A 51 0.20 4.55 13.34
C ASN A 51 1.03 4.14 12.12
N TYR A 52 0.36 3.60 11.11
CA TYR A 52 1.01 3.12 9.91
C TYR A 52 1.58 4.28 9.09
N THR A 53 2.71 4.04 8.43
CA THR A 53 3.22 4.91 7.37
C THR A 53 3.30 4.12 6.07
N ALA A 54 2.56 4.54 5.04
CA ALA A 54 2.58 3.92 3.72
C ALA A 54 3.33 4.81 2.73
N GLU A 55 4.41 4.28 2.16
CA GLU A 55 5.09 4.85 0.99
C GLU A 55 4.56 4.17 -0.27
N ILE A 56 3.89 4.94 -1.11
CA ILE A 56 3.33 4.51 -2.40
C ILE A 56 4.24 5.04 -3.49
N THR A 57 4.98 4.14 -4.13
CA THR A 57 5.93 4.49 -5.19
C THR A 57 5.39 4.10 -6.55
N LEU A 58 5.25 5.08 -7.43
CA LEU A 58 4.94 4.90 -8.83
C LEU A 58 6.21 5.02 -9.68
N LYS A 59 6.19 4.44 -10.89
CA LYS A 59 7.19 4.71 -11.93
C LYS A 59 6.52 5.03 -13.25
N GLY A 60 7.12 5.97 -13.98
CA GLY A 60 6.69 6.36 -15.32
C GLY A 60 7.67 7.32 -15.96
N THR A 61 7.49 7.56 -17.25
CA THR A 61 8.32 8.52 -17.98
C THR A 61 7.88 9.94 -17.69
N VAL A 62 8.83 10.87 -17.57
CA VAL A 62 8.53 12.30 -17.43
C VAL A 62 7.89 12.80 -18.72
N ASP A 63 6.69 13.38 -18.61
CA ASP A 63 6.02 14.00 -19.73
C ASP A 63 6.77 15.25 -20.20
N ALA A 64 6.93 15.40 -21.53
CA ALA A 64 7.79 16.42 -22.11
C ALA A 64 7.20 17.83 -22.05
N ILE A 65 5.88 17.95 -21.83
CA ILE A 65 5.18 19.23 -21.78
C ILE A 65 5.01 19.67 -20.32
N THR A 66 4.53 18.75 -19.48
CA THR A 66 4.19 19.03 -18.09
C THR A 66 5.35 18.82 -17.12
N GLY A 67 6.36 18.03 -17.50
CA GLY A 67 7.49 17.71 -16.63
C GLY A 67 7.15 16.75 -15.49
N MET A 68 6.01 16.06 -15.54
CA MET A 68 5.52 15.19 -14.47
C MET A 68 5.50 13.72 -14.89
N VAL A 69 5.65 12.81 -13.92
CA VAL A 69 5.31 11.38 -14.09
C VAL A 69 3.79 11.21 -14.03
N LEU A 70 3.16 11.86 -13.05
CA LEU A 70 1.73 11.94 -12.82
C LEU A 70 1.45 13.27 -12.13
N ASP A 71 0.28 13.88 -12.40
CA ASP A 71 -0.19 14.99 -11.56
C ASP A 71 -0.39 14.48 -10.12
N ILE A 72 0.31 15.13 -9.18
CA ILE A 72 0.29 14.73 -7.77
C ILE A 72 -1.12 14.84 -7.16
N ALA A 73 -1.96 15.74 -7.66
CA ALA A 73 -3.35 15.88 -7.21
C ALA A 73 -4.17 14.63 -7.54
N VAL A 74 -3.95 14.02 -8.70
CA VAL A 74 -4.60 12.76 -9.10
C VAL A 74 -4.18 11.62 -8.16
N LEU A 75 -2.88 11.51 -7.86
CA LEU A 75 -2.40 10.49 -6.91
C LEU A 75 -2.97 10.71 -5.51
N ASN A 76 -3.03 11.97 -5.03
CA ASN A 76 -3.62 12.29 -3.74
C ASN A 76 -5.11 11.89 -3.67
N GLU A 77 -5.89 12.16 -4.72
CA GLU A 77 -7.30 11.76 -4.77
C GLU A 77 -7.47 10.25 -4.75
N ILE A 78 -6.66 9.52 -5.54
CA ILE A 78 -6.67 8.04 -5.54
C ILE A 78 -6.38 7.52 -4.12
N ILE A 79 -5.34 8.01 -3.45
CA ILE A 79 -4.97 7.56 -2.11
C ILE A 79 -6.06 7.92 -1.09
N ALA A 80 -6.63 9.13 -1.18
CA ALA A 80 -7.71 9.58 -0.31
C ALA A 80 -8.95 8.68 -0.43
N GLN A 81 -9.40 8.38 -1.66
CA GLN A 81 -10.61 7.59 -1.91
C GLN A 81 -10.43 6.08 -1.67
N THR A 82 -9.19 5.61 -1.54
CA THR A 82 -8.87 4.20 -1.31
C THR A 82 -8.31 3.95 0.08
N VAL A 83 -7.02 4.21 0.27
CA VAL A 83 -6.26 3.90 1.49
C VAL A 83 -6.84 4.67 2.65
N MET A 84 -6.93 6.01 2.57
CA MET A 84 -7.35 6.82 3.71
C MET A 84 -8.81 6.55 4.07
N LYS A 85 -9.71 6.53 3.08
CA LYS A 85 -11.12 6.25 3.30
C LYS A 85 -11.39 4.88 3.92
N SER A 86 -10.60 3.87 3.57
CA SER A 86 -10.81 2.49 4.04
C SER A 86 -10.00 2.11 5.28
N LEU A 87 -8.86 2.75 5.56
CA LEU A 87 -7.98 2.33 6.65
C LEU A 87 -7.88 3.36 7.78
N ASP A 88 -7.96 4.66 7.49
CA ASP A 88 -7.73 5.67 8.52
C ASP A 88 -8.90 5.75 9.53
N HIS A 89 -8.54 5.71 10.81
CA HIS A 89 -9.45 5.65 11.96
C HIS A 89 -10.45 4.48 11.87
N LYS A 90 -9.98 3.31 11.39
CA LYS A 90 -10.77 2.08 11.24
C LYS A 90 -10.26 0.93 12.08
N ASN A 91 -11.13 -0.02 12.37
CA ASN A 91 -10.74 -1.38 12.71
C ASN A 91 -10.66 -2.21 11.42
N ILE A 92 -9.46 -2.68 11.06
CA ILE A 92 -9.21 -3.34 9.77
C ILE A 92 -10.08 -4.60 9.60
N ASP A 93 -10.19 -5.41 10.65
CA ASP A 93 -10.90 -6.69 10.59
C ASP A 93 -12.43 -6.55 10.57
N GLU A 94 -12.96 -5.39 10.96
CA GLU A 94 -14.40 -5.14 11.10
C GLU A 94 -14.94 -4.18 10.02
N ASP A 95 -14.18 -3.14 9.71
CA ASP A 95 -14.62 -2.05 8.84
C ASP A 95 -14.21 -2.24 7.37
N VAL A 96 -13.21 -3.09 7.09
CA VAL A 96 -12.65 -3.27 5.75
C VAL A 96 -13.15 -4.60 5.16
N PRO A 97 -14.08 -4.57 4.17
CA PRO A 97 -14.67 -5.79 3.59
C PRO A 97 -13.64 -6.78 3.07
N TYR A 98 -12.51 -6.29 2.54
CA TYR A 98 -11.42 -7.14 2.05
C TYR A 98 -10.93 -8.12 3.13
N PHE A 99 -10.76 -7.67 4.37
CA PHE A 99 -10.31 -8.50 5.48
C PHE A 99 -11.47 -9.25 6.13
N ARG A 100 -12.56 -8.54 6.45
CA ARG A 100 -13.73 -9.09 7.16
C ARG A 100 -14.41 -10.25 6.43
N ASP A 101 -14.63 -10.08 5.12
CA ASP A 101 -15.53 -10.95 4.34
C ASP A 101 -14.78 -12.08 3.63
N ASN A 102 -13.46 -12.00 3.51
CA ASN A 102 -12.63 -13.00 2.81
C ASN A 102 -11.71 -13.81 3.73
N ASP A 103 -11.89 -13.71 5.05
CA ASP A 103 -11.08 -14.41 6.06
C ASP A 103 -9.57 -14.17 5.92
N ILE A 104 -9.19 -12.97 5.47
CA ILE A 104 -7.79 -12.56 5.32
C ILE A 104 -7.32 -11.97 6.65
N VAL A 105 -6.24 -12.51 7.20
CA VAL A 105 -5.63 -11.98 8.43
C VAL A 105 -4.96 -10.64 8.14
N SER A 106 -5.21 -9.62 8.97
CA SER A 106 -4.72 -8.25 8.81
C SER A 106 -3.21 -8.05 9.10
N THR A 107 -2.36 -8.99 8.71
CA THR A 107 -0.90 -8.78 8.86
C THR A 107 -0.43 -7.63 7.96
N ALA A 108 0.68 -6.98 8.31
CA ALA A 108 1.23 -5.89 7.53
C ALA A 108 1.58 -6.29 6.08
N GLU A 109 1.94 -7.56 5.84
CA GLU A 109 2.09 -8.15 4.51
C GLU A 109 0.77 -8.09 3.72
N ASN A 110 -0.32 -8.59 4.30
CA ASN A 110 -1.64 -8.59 3.64
C ASN A 110 -2.21 -7.17 3.47
N ILE A 111 -1.94 -6.26 4.41
CA ILE A 111 -2.26 -4.83 4.26
C ILE A 111 -1.48 -4.21 3.10
N SER A 112 -0.20 -4.56 2.92
CA SER A 112 0.59 -4.09 1.78
C SER A 112 0.03 -4.56 0.44
N VAL A 113 -0.42 -5.83 0.37
CA VAL A 113 -1.10 -6.39 -0.82
C VAL A 113 -2.45 -5.71 -1.07
N TYR A 114 -3.23 -5.45 -0.02
CA TYR A 114 -4.50 -4.73 -0.12
C TYR A 114 -4.31 -3.32 -0.68
N ILE A 115 -3.37 -2.54 -0.11
CA ILE A 115 -3.06 -1.18 -0.57
C ILE A 115 -2.63 -1.21 -2.04
N TRP A 116 -1.76 -2.16 -2.40
CA TRP A 116 -1.34 -2.34 -3.81
C TRP A 116 -2.55 -2.53 -4.72
N LYS A 117 -3.44 -3.45 -4.38
CA LYS A 117 -4.63 -3.77 -5.18
C LYS A 117 -5.50 -2.54 -5.41
N VAL A 118 -5.89 -1.84 -4.35
CA VAL A 118 -6.85 -0.72 -4.46
C VAL A 118 -6.26 0.49 -5.19
N ILE A 119 -4.94 0.72 -5.09
CA ILE A 119 -4.24 1.76 -5.84
C ILE A 119 -4.11 1.37 -7.31
N ALA A 120 -3.60 0.16 -7.59
CA ALA A 120 -3.34 -0.30 -8.97
C ALA A 120 -4.60 -0.28 -9.85
N GLU A 121 -5.77 -0.62 -9.29
CA GLU A 121 -7.07 -0.58 -9.98
C GLU A 121 -7.50 0.83 -10.44
N ARG A 122 -6.89 1.90 -9.91
CA ARG A 122 -7.27 3.30 -10.18
C ARG A 122 -6.18 4.11 -10.86
N LEU A 123 -5.01 3.53 -11.09
CA LEU A 123 -3.92 4.23 -11.78
C LEU A 123 -4.24 4.39 -13.27
N PRO A 124 -3.86 5.53 -13.87
CA PRO A 124 -3.98 5.71 -15.31
C PRO A 124 -2.96 4.83 -16.04
N PRO A 125 -3.23 4.45 -17.30
CA PRO A 125 -2.46 3.44 -18.03
C PRO A 125 -1.00 3.84 -18.34
N ASN A 126 -0.67 5.13 -18.26
CA ASN A 126 0.66 5.66 -18.54
C ASN A 126 1.61 5.63 -17.32
N VAL A 127 1.14 5.16 -16.16
CA VAL A 127 1.92 5.08 -14.92
C VAL A 127 1.74 3.69 -14.32
N THR A 128 2.81 3.15 -13.76
CA THR A 128 2.79 1.83 -13.12
C THR A 128 3.08 1.97 -11.64
N LEU A 129 2.36 1.21 -10.81
CA LEU A 129 2.71 1.04 -9.41
C LEU A 129 4.02 0.25 -9.35
N ASP A 130 5.00 0.75 -8.60
CA ASP A 130 6.30 0.11 -8.46
C ASP A 130 6.42 -0.64 -7.14
N SER A 131 6.07 0.02 -6.02
CA SER A 131 6.12 -0.61 -4.70
C SER A 131 5.17 0.05 -3.71
N ILE A 132 4.64 -0.77 -2.82
CA ILE A 132 4.07 -0.35 -1.54
C ILE A 132 5.06 -0.72 -0.45
N LYS A 133 5.53 0.27 0.31
CA LYS A 133 6.29 0.02 1.54
C LYS A 133 5.46 0.47 2.73
N LEU A 134 5.13 -0.47 3.61
CA LEU A 134 4.32 -0.22 4.79
C LEU A 134 5.18 -0.36 6.05
N HIS A 135 5.21 0.71 6.84
CA HIS A 135 5.77 0.70 8.18
C HIS A 135 4.62 0.48 9.15
N GLU A 136 4.59 -0.67 9.82
CA GLU A 136 3.66 -0.91 10.93
C GLU A 136 4.17 -0.20 12.19
N THR A 137 5.49 -0.25 12.40
CA THR A 137 6.22 0.51 13.42
C THR A 137 7.54 0.98 12.82
N ASP A 138 8.31 1.80 13.55
CA ASP A 138 9.65 2.24 13.12
C ASP A 138 10.65 1.08 12.90
N LYS A 139 10.34 -0.13 13.39
CA LYS A 139 11.19 -1.31 13.33
C LYS A 139 10.69 -2.40 12.40
N ASN A 140 9.42 -2.34 12.00
CA ASN A 140 8.76 -3.38 11.20
C ASN A 140 8.28 -2.74 9.88
N VAL A 141 8.96 -3.11 8.80
CA VAL A 141 8.75 -2.53 7.48
C VAL A 141 8.61 -3.64 6.46
N PHE A 142 7.56 -3.55 5.64
CA PHE A 142 7.18 -4.56 4.66
C PHE A 142 7.14 -3.91 3.28
N VAL A 143 7.59 -4.62 2.25
CA VAL A 143 7.60 -4.13 0.86
C VAL A 143 6.90 -5.14 -0.03
N PHE A 144 5.92 -4.67 -0.79
CA PHE A 144 5.27 -5.45 -1.84
C PHE A 144 5.45 -4.76 -3.20
N ARG A 145 5.85 -5.54 -4.22
CA ARG A 145 6.17 -5.07 -5.58
C ARG A 145 5.25 -5.63 -6.66
N GLY A 146 4.13 -6.26 -6.27
CA GLY A 146 3.21 -6.91 -7.22
C GLY A 146 3.71 -8.26 -7.75
N GLU A 147 4.72 -8.84 -7.10
CA GLU A 147 5.32 -10.12 -7.49
C GLU A 147 4.62 -11.28 -6.76
N TYR A 148 4.33 -12.35 -7.51
CA TYR A 148 3.75 -13.60 -6.98
C TYR A 148 4.68 -14.75 -7.35
N ALA A 149 4.93 -15.65 -6.40
CA ALA A 149 5.80 -16.83 -6.56
C ALA A 149 5.00 -18.08 -6.96
#